data_AF-A0A960EHN7-F1
#
_entry.id   AF-A0A960EHN7-F1
#
_cell.length_a   1.000
_cell.length_b   1.000
_cell.length_c   1.000
_cell.angle_alpha   90.00
_cell.angle_beta   90.00
_cell.angle_gamma   90.00
#
_symmetry.space_group_name_H-M   'P 1'
#
loop_
_entity.id
_entity.type
_entity.pdbx_description
1 polymer ?
#
loop_
_entity_poly.entity_id
_entity_poly.type
_entity_poly.pdbx_seq_one_letter_code
_entity_poly.pdbx_strand_id
1 'polypeptide(L)'
;DPQQAVADLMRGMGALSAGELAGERIAVAYETQDQEDEHSCFSDNTMADVVGNAAGIRLAYTADWDGVDGTSLADVVAEVEPELGEALSSQLDANVAAAEALAAEGTFEEVIAADDDSEGRTQMLALVESLQAQGDAIAELGAALGYEISLEI
;
A
#
# COMPACT_ATOMS: atom_id res chain seq x y z
N ASP A 1 -0.48 21.24 -14.37
CA ASP A 1 0.97 21.37 -14.65
C ASP A 1 1.56 19.97 -14.54
N PRO A 2 2.39 19.49 -15.49
CA PRO A 2 2.89 18.12 -15.46
C PRO A 2 3.75 17.77 -14.24
N GLN A 3 4.56 18.71 -13.73
CA GLN A 3 5.39 18.44 -12.54
C GLN A 3 4.52 18.30 -11.30
N GLN A 4 3.53 19.18 -11.14
CA GLN A 4 2.55 19.06 -10.06
C GLN A 4 1.80 17.73 -10.11
N ALA A 5 1.42 17.26 -11.30
CA ALA A 5 0.67 16.00 -11.45
C ALA A 5 1.49 14.78 -10.98
N VAL A 6 2.80 14.74 -11.26
CA VAL A 6 3.70 13.69 -10.78
C VAL A 6 3.86 13.75 -9.26
N ALA A 7 4.01 14.96 -8.70
CA ALA A 7 4.08 15.15 -7.25
C ALA A 7 2.79 14.70 -6.56
N ASP A 8 1.62 15.05 -7.10
CA ASP A 8 0.32 14.65 -6.57
C ASP A 8 0.10 13.12 -6.63
N LEU A 9 0.56 12.48 -7.71
CA LEU A 9 0.53 11.02 -7.87
C LEU A 9 1.34 10.33 -6.76
N MET A 10 2.60 10.74 -6.56
CA MET A 10 3.46 10.15 -5.52
C MET A 10 2.94 10.45 -4.11
N ARG A 11 2.45 11.67 -3.85
CA ARG A 11 1.81 12.00 -2.57
C ARG A 11 0.60 11.11 -2.31
N GLY A 12 -0.26 10.91 -3.32
CA GLY A 12 -1.43 10.06 -3.21
C GLY A 12 -1.07 8.60 -2.92
N MET A 13 -0.08 8.05 -3.63
CA MET A 13 0.41 6.70 -3.39
C MET A 13 0.97 6.53 -1.98
N GLY A 14 1.85 7.43 -1.53
CA GLY A 14 2.47 7.34 -0.22
C GLY A 14 1.47 7.53 0.92
N ALA A 15 0.54 8.50 0.79
CA ALA A 15 -0.49 8.75 1.80
C ALA A 15 -1.48 7.58 1.91
N LEU A 16 -1.88 7.01 0.76
CA LEU A 16 -2.72 5.81 0.76
C LEU A 16 -1.99 4.61 1.37
N SER A 17 -0.69 4.44 1.09
CA SER A 17 0.09 3.32 1.61
C SER A 17 0.28 3.39 3.12
N ALA A 18 0.97 4.42 3.61
CA ALA A 18 1.45 4.48 4.99
C ALA A 18 0.41 5.04 5.97
N GLY A 19 -0.22 6.18 5.63
CA GLY A 19 -1.19 6.81 6.52
C GLY A 19 -2.50 6.04 6.55
N GLU A 20 -3.10 5.85 5.38
CA GLU A 20 -4.47 5.38 5.30
C GLU A 20 -4.61 3.85 5.34
N LEU A 21 -3.92 3.11 4.46
CA LEU A 21 -4.08 1.65 4.40
C LEU A 21 -3.40 0.98 5.60
N ALA A 22 -2.13 1.31 5.86
CA ALA A 22 -1.41 0.73 6.99
C ALA A 22 -1.92 1.28 8.33
N GLY A 23 -1.88 2.60 8.52
CA GLY A 23 -2.20 3.24 9.79
C GLY A 23 -3.67 3.13 10.18
N GLU A 24 -4.57 3.66 9.35
CA GLU A 24 -5.98 3.78 9.74
C GLU A 24 -6.80 2.51 9.45
N ARG A 25 -6.66 1.90 8.26
CA ARG A 25 -7.55 0.80 7.83
C ARG A 25 -7.16 -0.57 8.36
N ILE A 26 -5.89 -0.79 8.71
CA ILE A 26 -5.41 -2.08 9.22
C ILE A 26 -4.98 -1.96 10.69
N ALA A 27 -4.06 -1.03 11.01
CA ALA A 27 -3.46 -1.00 12.34
C ALA A 27 -4.46 -0.64 13.44
N VAL A 28 -5.41 0.27 13.21
CA VAL A 28 -6.44 0.60 14.22
C VAL A 28 -7.22 -0.65 14.63
N ALA A 29 -7.84 -1.35 13.68
CA ALA A 29 -8.61 -2.57 13.97
C ALA A 29 -7.73 -3.73 14.49
N TYR A 30 -6.47 -3.82 14.05
CA TYR A 30 -5.50 -4.76 14.61
C TYR A 30 -5.23 -4.48 16.11
N GLU A 31 -5.08 -3.21 16.49
CA GLU A 31 -4.81 -2.80 17.88
C GLU A 31 -6.04 -2.90 18.78
N THR A 32 -7.21 -2.51 18.29
CA THR A 32 -8.45 -2.51 19.07
C THR A 32 -9.11 -3.89 19.13
N GLN A 33 -8.83 -4.75 18.14
CA GLN A 33 -9.51 -6.02 17.92
C GLN A 33 -11.05 -5.87 17.84
N ASP A 34 -11.52 -4.69 17.44
CA ASP A 34 -12.95 -4.38 17.33
C ASP A 34 -13.39 -4.45 15.87
N GLN A 35 -14.47 -5.20 15.63
CA GLN A 35 -15.11 -5.27 14.32
C GLN A 35 -15.64 -3.90 13.86
N GLU A 36 -16.05 -3.02 14.78
CA GLU A 36 -16.57 -1.70 14.39
C GLU A 36 -15.48 -0.77 13.84
N ASP A 37 -14.20 -1.09 14.09
CA ASP A 37 -13.05 -0.32 13.61
C ASP A 37 -12.53 -0.82 12.25
N GLU A 38 -12.99 -1.97 11.73
CA GLU A 38 -12.62 -2.40 10.38
C GLU A 38 -13.44 -1.67 9.29
N HIS A 39 -12.80 -1.34 8.17
CA HIS A 39 -13.31 -0.40 7.17
C HIS A 39 -14.67 -0.79 6.55
N SER A 40 -14.88 -2.08 6.27
CA SER A 40 -16.08 -2.62 5.62
C SER A 40 -16.83 -3.61 6.53
N CYS A 41 -16.91 -3.29 7.83
CA CYS A 41 -17.49 -4.11 8.89
C CYS A 41 -18.93 -4.63 8.62
N PHE A 42 -19.75 -3.92 7.84
CA PHE A 42 -21.12 -4.33 7.55
C PHE A 42 -21.27 -5.32 6.38
N SER A 43 -20.22 -5.52 5.59
CA SER A 43 -20.25 -6.34 4.37
C SER A 43 -19.23 -7.48 4.36
N ASP A 44 -18.43 -7.63 5.43
CA ASP A 44 -17.33 -8.58 5.53
C ASP A 44 -16.34 -8.49 4.34
N ASN A 45 -16.15 -7.28 3.80
CA ASN A 45 -15.37 -7.06 2.58
C ASN A 45 -13.96 -6.48 2.83
N THR A 46 -13.58 -6.24 4.08
CA THR A 46 -12.35 -5.51 4.42
C THR A 46 -11.09 -6.17 3.84
N MET A 47 -11.00 -7.50 3.82
CA MET A 47 -9.85 -8.19 3.17
C MET A 47 -9.74 -7.87 1.68
N ALA A 48 -10.87 -7.87 0.95
CA ALA A 48 -10.87 -7.53 -0.47
C ALA A 48 -10.50 -6.05 -0.70
N ASP A 49 -10.91 -5.16 0.21
CA ASP A 49 -10.52 -3.76 0.16
C ASP A 49 -9.01 -3.60 0.39
N VAL A 50 -8.42 -4.31 1.34
CA VAL A 50 -6.96 -4.28 1.58
C VAL A 50 -6.18 -4.70 0.34
N VAL A 51 -6.56 -5.84 -0.27
CA VAL A 51 -5.95 -6.31 -1.53
C VAL A 51 -6.13 -5.28 -2.65
N GLY A 52 -7.35 -4.76 -2.82
CA GLY A 52 -7.66 -3.78 -3.86
C GLY A 52 -6.89 -2.47 -3.71
N ASN A 53 -6.70 -1.98 -2.49
CA ASN A 53 -5.92 -0.78 -2.23
C ASN A 53 -4.42 -1.01 -2.49
N ALA A 54 -3.85 -2.14 -2.04
CA ALA A 54 -2.46 -2.49 -2.36
C ALA A 54 -2.22 -2.58 -3.87
N ALA A 55 -3.12 -3.27 -4.59
CA ALA A 55 -3.06 -3.38 -6.04
C ALA A 55 -3.24 -2.01 -6.73
N GLY A 56 -4.12 -1.15 -6.21
CA GLY A 56 -4.35 0.20 -6.71
C GLY A 56 -3.09 1.09 -6.62
N ILE A 57 -2.34 1.01 -5.52
CA ILE A 57 -1.08 1.75 -5.36
C ILE A 57 -0.05 1.28 -6.40
N ARG A 58 0.08 -0.05 -6.58
CA ARG A 58 0.94 -0.63 -7.62
C ARG A 58 0.54 -0.15 -9.02
N LEU A 59 -0.75 -0.17 -9.33
CA LEU A 59 -1.27 0.22 -10.64
C LEU A 59 -1.11 1.72 -10.92
N ALA A 60 -1.14 2.57 -9.89
CA ALA A 60 -0.82 3.99 -10.03
C ALA A 60 0.64 4.23 -10.46
N TYR A 61 1.56 3.34 -10.03
CA TYR A 61 2.97 3.39 -10.40
C TYR A 61 3.25 2.82 -11.80
N THR A 62 2.71 1.64 -12.09
CA THR A 62 3.02 0.88 -13.31
C THR A 62 2.16 1.26 -14.51
N ALA A 63 0.98 1.85 -14.27
CA ALA A 63 -0.04 2.10 -15.29
C ALA A 63 -0.42 0.85 -16.12
N ASP A 64 -0.29 -0.34 -15.53
CA ASP A 64 -0.55 -1.63 -16.18
C ASP A 64 -2.06 -1.93 -16.25
N TRP A 65 -2.73 -1.36 -17.25
CA TRP A 65 -4.17 -1.54 -17.48
C TRP A 65 -4.47 -1.88 -18.94
N ASP A 66 -5.45 -2.75 -19.15
CA ASP A 66 -5.95 -3.06 -20.49
C ASP A 66 -6.44 -1.79 -21.19
N GLY A 67 -5.81 -1.46 -22.33
CA GLY A 67 -6.15 -0.31 -23.15
C GLY A 67 -5.57 1.03 -22.68
N VAL A 68 -4.67 1.03 -21.69
CA VAL A 68 -3.82 2.17 -21.38
C VAL A 68 -2.48 2.01 -22.10
N ASP A 69 -2.14 3.00 -22.93
CA ASP A 69 -0.87 3.08 -23.64
C ASP A 69 -0.14 4.36 -23.21
N GLY A 70 1.19 4.30 -23.09
CA GLY A 70 2.02 5.46 -22.79
C GLY A 70 3.18 5.16 -21.84
N THR A 71 3.89 6.22 -21.44
CA THR A 71 4.96 6.15 -20.45
C THR A 71 4.36 6.21 -19.04
N SER A 72 4.61 5.18 -18.25
CA SER A 72 4.24 5.11 -16.83
C SER A 72 5.23 5.85 -15.93
N LEU A 73 4.90 6.02 -14.65
CA LEU A 73 5.87 6.52 -13.67
C LEU A 73 7.02 5.51 -13.50
N ALA A 74 6.72 4.21 -13.50
CA ALA A 74 7.74 3.16 -13.46
C ALA A 74 8.75 3.26 -14.61
N ASP A 75 8.31 3.57 -15.83
CA ASP A 75 9.20 3.75 -16.99
C ASP A 75 10.15 4.94 -16.78
N VAL A 76 9.62 6.06 -16.27
CA VAL A 76 10.43 7.26 -15.99
C VAL A 76 11.45 6.98 -14.89
N VAL A 77 11.03 6.32 -13.82
CA VAL A 77 11.90 6.00 -12.68
C VAL A 77 12.98 5.01 -13.10
N ALA A 78 12.66 4.01 -13.92
CA ALA A 78 13.64 3.07 -14.45
C ALA A 78 14.74 3.76 -15.30
N GLU A 79 14.43 4.91 -15.93
CA GLU A 79 15.41 5.69 -16.68
C GLU A 79 16.23 6.63 -15.79
N VAL A 80 15.61 7.26 -14.78
CA VAL A 80 16.23 8.33 -13.98
C VAL A 80 16.89 7.80 -12.69
N GLU A 81 16.21 6.90 -11.98
CA GLU A 81 16.62 6.34 -10.68
C GLU A 81 16.43 4.80 -10.67
N PRO A 82 17.20 4.05 -11.48
CA PRO A 82 16.94 2.62 -11.72
C PRO A 82 17.00 1.74 -10.48
N GLU A 83 17.93 2.00 -9.56
CA GLU A 83 18.07 1.21 -8.32
C GLU A 83 16.88 1.42 -7.38
N LEU A 84 16.43 2.67 -7.20
CA LEU A 84 15.24 2.99 -6.41
C LEU A 84 13.97 2.47 -7.10
N GLY A 85 13.92 2.52 -8.43
CA GLY A 85 12.80 2.01 -9.23
C GLY A 85 12.62 0.50 -9.10
N GLU A 86 13.71 -0.26 -9.15
CA GLU A 86 13.67 -1.72 -8.95
C GLU A 86 13.25 -2.06 -7.52
N ALA A 87 13.81 -1.37 -6.53
CA ALA A 87 13.46 -1.56 -5.13
C ALA A 87 11.96 -1.28 -4.85
N LEU A 88 11.44 -0.13 -5.32
CA LEU A 88 10.04 0.23 -5.12
C LEU A 88 9.11 -0.73 -5.87
N SER A 89 9.44 -1.12 -7.10
CA SER A 89 8.66 -2.10 -7.87
C SER A 89 8.54 -3.44 -7.11
N SER A 90 9.67 -3.94 -6.59
CA SER A 90 9.67 -5.18 -5.82
C SER A 90 8.88 -5.06 -4.52
N GLN A 91 8.90 -3.90 -3.86
CA GLN A 91 8.15 -3.68 -2.63
C GLN A 91 6.64 -3.60 -2.88
N LEU A 92 6.22 -2.92 -3.95
CA LEU A 92 4.83 -2.86 -4.39
C LEU A 92 4.28 -4.26 -4.70
N ASP A 93 5.02 -5.05 -5.48
CA ASP A 93 4.65 -6.44 -5.80
C ASP A 93 4.55 -7.31 -4.53
N ALA A 94 5.51 -7.17 -3.61
CA ALA A 94 5.53 -7.92 -2.36
C ALA A 94 4.33 -7.57 -1.45
N ASN A 95 3.96 -6.29 -1.37
CA ASN A 95 2.81 -5.86 -0.56
C ASN A 95 1.47 -6.32 -1.14
N VAL A 96 1.32 -6.35 -2.47
CA VAL A 96 0.16 -6.98 -3.12
C VAL A 96 0.07 -8.45 -2.76
N ALA A 97 1.17 -9.20 -2.92
CA ALA A 97 1.20 -10.63 -2.61
C ALA A 97 0.95 -10.91 -1.11
N ALA A 98 1.47 -10.07 -0.21
CA ALA A 98 1.24 -10.19 1.22
C ALA A 98 -0.23 -9.91 1.59
N ALA A 99 -0.87 -8.93 0.97
CA ALA A 99 -2.30 -8.68 1.14
C ALA A 99 -3.15 -9.86 0.65
N GLU A 100 -2.81 -10.46 -0.50
CA GLU A 100 -3.49 -11.65 -1.03
C GLU A 100 -3.30 -12.87 -0.14
N ALA A 101 -2.10 -13.07 0.42
CA ALA A 101 -1.81 -14.13 1.37
C ALA A 101 -2.62 -13.97 2.66
N LEU A 102 -2.65 -12.76 3.22
CA LEU A 102 -3.45 -12.44 4.40
C LEU A 102 -4.94 -12.70 4.18
N ALA A 103 -5.48 -12.33 3.01
CA ALA A 103 -6.87 -12.58 2.65
C ALA A 103 -7.21 -14.08 2.54
N ALA A 104 -6.21 -14.97 2.44
CA ALA A 104 -6.42 -16.42 2.44
C ALA A 104 -6.49 -17.02 3.86
N GLU A 105 -6.16 -16.27 4.91
CA GLU A 105 -6.17 -16.74 6.31
C GLU A 105 -7.59 -16.75 6.93
N GLY A 106 -8.52 -15.93 6.42
CA GLY A 106 -9.89 -15.83 6.94
C GLY A 106 -10.52 -14.47 6.66
N THR A 107 -11.65 -14.19 7.31
CA THR A 107 -12.20 -12.82 7.31
C THR A 107 -11.32 -11.88 8.14
N PHE A 108 -11.48 -10.58 7.93
CA PHE A 108 -10.70 -9.59 8.68
C PHE A 108 -11.00 -9.67 10.19
N GLU A 109 -12.30 -9.75 10.56
CA GLU A 109 -12.76 -10.03 11.93
C GLU A 109 -12.11 -11.29 12.54
N GLU A 110 -12.10 -12.41 11.82
CA GLU A 110 -11.51 -13.67 12.30
C GLU A 110 -10.02 -13.51 12.63
N VAL A 111 -9.29 -12.76 11.78
CA VAL A 111 -7.86 -12.51 11.99
C VAL A 111 -7.61 -11.59 13.17
N ILE A 112 -8.29 -10.45 13.29
CA ILE A 112 -8.03 -9.51 14.40
C ILE A 112 -8.42 -10.08 15.77
N ALA A 113 -9.44 -10.95 15.82
CA ALA A 113 -9.89 -11.61 17.05
C ALA A 113 -9.01 -12.80 17.49
N ALA A 114 -8.08 -13.24 16.64
CA ALA A 114 -7.18 -14.35 16.95
C ALA A 114 -6.08 -13.96 17.95
N ASP A 115 -5.39 -14.98 18.49
CA ASP A 115 -4.22 -14.77 19.35
C ASP A 115 -3.12 -14.01 18.61
N ASP A 116 -2.35 -13.18 19.32
CA ASP A 116 -1.30 -12.32 18.75
C ASP A 116 -0.24 -13.11 17.96
N ASP A 117 0.03 -14.36 18.36
CA ASP A 117 1.01 -15.25 17.73
C ASP A 117 0.42 -16.13 16.62
N SER A 118 -0.86 -15.94 16.28
CA SER A 118 -1.46 -16.58 15.12
C SER A 118 -0.79 -16.11 13.82
N GLU A 119 -0.79 -17.00 12.83
CA GLU A 119 -0.20 -16.75 11.53
C GLU A 119 -0.83 -15.50 10.87
N GLY A 120 -2.16 -15.42 10.82
CA GLY A 120 -2.88 -14.27 10.26
C GLY A 120 -2.56 -12.94 10.95
N ARG A 121 -2.48 -12.89 12.29
CA ARG A 121 -2.10 -11.65 12.99
C ARG A 121 -0.65 -11.26 12.77
N THR A 122 0.25 -12.24 12.69
CA THR A 122 1.66 -11.99 12.37
C THR A 122 1.81 -11.44 10.94
N GLN A 123 1.11 -12.03 9.97
CA GLN A 123 1.09 -11.56 8.58
C GLN A 123 0.47 -10.16 8.46
N MET A 124 -0.62 -9.89 9.18
CA MET A 124 -1.28 -8.58 9.18
C MET A 124 -0.37 -7.47 9.70
N LEU A 125 0.33 -7.71 10.82
CA LEU A 125 1.29 -6.74 11.36
C LEU A 125 2.47 -6.53 10.40
N ALA A 126 3.01 -7.60 9.82
CA ALA A 126 4.08 -7.50 8.84
C ALA A 126 3.65 -6.71 7.59
N LEU A 127 2.40 -6.84 7.16
CA LEU A 127 1.84 -6.05 6.07
C LEU A 127 1.73 -4.57 6.43
N VAL A 128 1.28 -4.23 7.64
CA VAL A 128 1.25 -2.84 8.15
C VAL A 128 2.65 -2.21 8.08
N GLU A 129 3.65 -2.87 8.66
CA GLU A 129 5.03 -2.38 8.68
C GLU A 129 5.60 -2.21 7.26
N SER A 130 5.31 -3.16 6.37
CA SER A 130 5.80 -3.12 4.98
C SER A 130 5.11 -2.03 4.14
N LEU A 131 3.83 -1.73 4.39
CA LEU A 131 3.11 -0.64 3.75
C LEU A 131 3.55 0.75 4.26
N GLN A 132 3.92 0.86 5.54
CA GLN A 132 4.56 2.06 6.07
C GLN A 132 5.91 2.31 5.40
N ALA A 133 6.77 1.27 5.34
CA ALA A 133 8.05 1.32 4.65
C ALA A 133 7.89 1.65 3.15
N GLN A 134 6.81 1.17 2.51
CA GLN A 134 6.50 1.53 1.13
C GLN A 134 6.17 3.03 0.97
N GLY A 135 5.45 3.62 1.93
CA GLY A 135 5.22 5.07 1.93
C GLY A 135 6.53 5.85 2.03
N ASP A 136 7.40 5.46 2.95
CA ASP A 136 8.73 6.08 3.10
C ASP A 136 9.56 5.97 1.82
N ALA A 137 9.57 4.81 1.16
CA ALA A 137 10.26 4.60 -0.12
C ALA A 137 9.70 5.49 -1.24
N ILE A 138 8.38 5.69 -1.29
CA ILE A 138 7.75 6.61 -2.25
C ILE A 138 8.18 8.06 -1.98
N ALA A 139 8.26 8.48 -0.72
CA ALA A 139 8.71 9.82 -0.36
C ALA A 139 10.20 10.03 -0.69
N GLU A 140 11.05 9.03 -0.44
CA GLU A 140 12.47 9.03 -0.81
C GLU A 140 12.66 9.16 -2.32
N LEU A 141 11.93 8.35 -3.10
CA LEU A 141 11.97 8.44 -4.56
C LEU A 141 11.49 9.81 -5.05
N GLY A 142 10.40 10.34 -4.47
CA GLY A 142 9.92 11.69 -4.77
C GLY A 142 11.02 12.74 -4.56
N ALA A 143 11.75 12.66 -3.45
CA ALA A 143 12.86 13.56 -3.15
C ALA A 143 14.02 13.41 -4.15
N ALA A 144 14.38 12.18 -4.55
CA ALA A 144 15.41 11.91 -5.56
C ALA A 144 15.04 12.53 -6.93
N LEU A 145 13.76 12.51 -7.28
CA LEU A 145 13.23 13.15 -8.48
C LEU A 145 13.03 14.68 -8.34
N GLY A 146 13.35 15.26 -7.19
CA GLY A 146 13.28 16.70 -6.94
C GLY A 146 11.91 17.21 -6.46
N TYR A 147 11.05 16.34 -5.95
CA TYR A 147 9.74 16.68 -5.39
C TYR A 147 9.78 16.60 -3.85
N GLU A 148 9.20 17.61 -3.18
CA GLU A 148 8.96 17.53 -1.73
C GLU A 148 7.64 16.79 -1.46
N ILE A 149 7.74 15.51 -1.09
CA ILE A 149 6.59 14.70 -0.70
C ILE A 149 6.50 14.66 0.83
N SER A 150 5.50 15.35 1.39
CA SER A 150 5.14 15.21 2.81
C SER A 150 4.01 14.21 2.92
N LEU A 151 4.25 13.12 3.65
CA LEU A 151 3.21 12.18 4.04
C LEU A 151 2.60 12.64 5.36
N GLU A 152 1.27 12.61 5.45
CA GLU A 152 0.57 12.72 6.72
C GLU A 152 0.45 11.28 7.23
N ILE A 153 1.19 10.98 8.30
CA ILE A 153 1.23 9.69 8.99
C ILE A 153 0.82 9.96 10.43
#